data_AF-A0A8T6QGH8-F1
#
_entry.id   AF-A0A8T6QGH8-F1
#
_cell.length_a   1.000
_cell.length_b   1.000
_cell.length_c   1.000
_cell.angle_alpha   90.00
_cell.angle_beta   90.00
_cell.angle_gamma   90.00
#
_symmetry.space_group_name_H-M   'P 1'
#
loop_
_entity.id
_entity.type
_entity.pdbx_description
1 polymer ?
#
loop_
_entity_poly.entity_id
_entity_poly.type
_entity_poly.pdbx_seq_one_letter_code
_entity_poly.pdbx_strand_id
1 'polypeptide(L)'
;MTNFYKVFLAVFILVCCNISQAAVSFIGSTENDVGPSPGSYSRTHAMDNLPFVYNTGNNIGYQNANVWRISKGFCVGLDGKVDLPVVGSLDGQSIYGLTEEVGLLIWMGDTNYSRGTAMSGNSWENVFSGWCVGANTASTQGLSVRVTPVILKRNSSARYSVQKTSIGSIRMRPYNGSSAGSVQT
;
A
#
# COMPACT_ATOMS: atom_id res chain seq x y z
N MET A 1 12.22 26.72 -77.70
CA MET A 1 12.80 26.65 -76.34
C MET A 1 11.66 26.54 -75.35
N THR A 2 11.40 25.32 -74.87
CA THR A 2 10.24 25.00 -74.04
C THR A 2 10.72 24.87 -72.60
N ASN A 3 10.27 25.75 -71.71
CA ASN A 3 10.60 25.71 -70.28
C ASN A 3 9.76 24.64 -69.57
N PHE A 4 10.42 23.69 -68.90
CA PHE A 4 9.77 22.72 -68.01
C PHE A 4 9.88 23.20 -66.56
N TYR A 5 8.74 23.44 -65.91
CA TYR A 5 8.67 23.70 -64.47
C TYR A 5 8.52 22.39 -63.70
N LYS A 6 9.45 22.11 -62.79
CA LYS A 6 9.35 20.98 -61.85
C LYS A 6 8.54 21.42 -60.63
N VAL A 7 7.35 20.83 -60.46
CA VAL A 7 6.54 20.95 -59.24
C VAL A 7 6.98 19.86 -58.28
N PHE A 8 7.51 20.24 -57.11
CA PHE A 8 7.83 19.31 -56.03
C PHE A 8 6.68 19.30 -55.02
N LEU A 9 6.04 18.15 -54.87
CA LEU A 9 5.04 17.91 -53.83
C LEU A 9 5.77 17.46 -52.56
N ALA A 10 5.90 18.36 -51.57
CA ALA A 10 6.38 18.00 -50.25
C ALA A 10 5.22 17.30 -49.48
N VAL A 11 5.26 15.98 -49.41
CA VAL A 11 4.33 15.20 -48.59
C VAL A 11 4.75 15.38 -47.12
N PHE A 12 4.05 16.25 -46.40
CA PHE A 12 4.13 16.33 -44.94
C PHE A 12 3.40 15.10 -44.36
N ILE A 13 4.13 14.03 -44.06
CA ILE A 13 3.60 12.93 -43.26
C ILE A 13 3.48 13.45 -41.82
N LEU A 14 2.30 13.94 -41.48
CA LEU A 14 1.92 14.20 -40.10
C LEU A 14 1.83 12.85 -39.39
N VAL A 15 2.95 12.38 -38.83
CA VAL A 15 2.92 11.27 -37.87
C VAL A 15 2.21 11.81 -36.64
N CYS A 16 0.89 11.60 -36.59
CA CYS A 16 0.13 11.72 -35.36
C CYS A 16 0.70 10.67 -34.40
N CYS A 17 1.77 11.02 -33.67
CA CYS A 17 2.09 10.36 -32.43
C CYS A 17 0.87 10.56 -31.54
N ASN A 18 -0.04 9.58 -31.56
CA ASN A 18 -1.03 9.42 -30.51
C ASN A 18 -0.22 9.28 -29.22
N ILE A 19 -0.07 10.38 -28.49
CA ILE A 19 0.44 10.34 -27.12
C ILE A 19 -0.62 9.59 -26.35
N SER A 20 -0.48 8.26 -26.31
CA SER A 20 -1.34 7.42 -25.51
C SER A 20 -1.07 7.79 -24.06
N GLN A 21 -1.91 8.67 -23.52
CA GLN A 21 -1.82 9.08 -22.12
C GLN A 21 -1.87 7.81 -21.26
N ALA A 22 -0.85 7.59 -20.41
CA ALA A 22 -0.75 6.40 -19.60
C ALA A 22 -2.04 6.22 -18.77
N ALA A 23 -2.60 5.01 -18.77
CA ALA A 23 -3.85 4.72 -18.05
C ALA A 23 -3.67 4.74 -16.53
N VAL A 24 -2.41 4.68 -16.05
CA VAL A 24 -2.03 4.76 -14.64
C VAL A 24 -0.80 5.65 -14.45
N SER A 25 -0.72 6.37 -13.33
CA SER A 25 0.49 7.08 -12.87
C SER A 25 0.61 7.05 -11.35
N PHE A 26 1.84 6.96 -10.84
CA PHE A 26 2.13 7.09 -9.41
C PHE A 26 2.12 8.58 -9.02
N ILE A 27 1.42 8.91 -7.95
CA ILE A 27 1.25 10.28 -7.43
C ILE A 27 1.43 10.36 -5.90
N GLY A 28 1.71 9.23 -5.25
CA GLY A 28 1.93 9.14 -3.81
C GLY A 28 3.39 9.28 -3.39
N SER A 29 3.68 8.83 -2.18
CA SER A 29 5.03 8.76 -1.60
C SER A 29 5.50 7.32 -1.52
N THR A 30 6.79 7.08 -1.78
CA THR A 30 7.41 5.74 -1.71
C THR A 30 7.59 5.30 -0.26
N GLU A 31 8.22 6.14 0.55
CA GLU A 31 8.43 5.89 1.98
C GLU A 31 7.31 6.56 2.80
N ASN A 32 6.69 5.81 3.69
CA ASN A 32 5.53 6.25 4.45
C ASN A 32 5.66 5.83 5.91
N ASP A 33 5.55 6.80 6.82
CA ASP A 33 5.57 6.54 8.26
C ASP A 33 4.20 6.10 8.76
N VAL A 34 4.16 5.08 9.62
CA VAL A 34 2.94 4.51 10.20
C VAL A 34 2.82 4.96 11.66
N GLY A 35 1.77 5.72 11.96
CA GLY A 35 1.54 6.31 13.28
C GLY A 35 2.28 7.64 13.53
N PRO A 36 1.93 8.36 14.62
CA PRO A 36 2.54 9.64 14.97
C PRO A 36 3.96 9.48 15.52
N SER A 37 4.80 10.50 15.32
CA SER A 37 6.16 10.57 15.88
C SER A 37 6.31 11.82 16.77
N PRO A 38 6.58 11.70 18.09
CA PRO A 38 6.54 10.47 18.89
C PRO A 38 5.10 10.06 19.24
N GLY A 39 4.80 8.75 19.20
CA GLY A 39 3.55 8.19 19.69
C GLY A 39 3.67 7.70 21.14
N SER A 40 2.62 7.92 21.94
CA SER A 40 2.52 7.39 23.30
C SER A 40 1.15 6.75 23.50
N TYR A 41 1.13 5.51 23.97
CA TYR A 41 -0.07 4.72 24.15
C TYR A 41 -0.08 4.17 25.58
N SER A 42 -1.12 4.54 26.34
CA SER A 42 -1.34 4.13 27.73
C SER A 42 -2.63 3.33 27.87
N ARG A 43 -2.70 2.51 28.91
CA ARG A 43 -3.85 1.67 29.21
C ARG A 43 -4.06 1.60 30.72
N THR A 44 -5.26 1.20 31.10
CA THR A 44 -5.68 1.05 32.50
C THR A 44 -5.91 -0.40 32.91
N HIS A 45 -6.10 -1.33 31.97
CA HIS A 45 -6.35 -2.75 32.26
C HIS A 45 -5.07 -3.51 32.65
N ALA A 46 -5.21 -4.70 33.26
CA ALA A 46 -4.10 -5.57 33.67
C ALA A 46 -3.55 -6.43 32.52
N MET A 47 -2.27 -6.84 32.58
CA MET A 47 -1.51 -7.54 31.50
C MET A 47 -1.35 -9.02 31.87
N ASP A 48 -2.42 -9.57 32.44
CA ASP A 48 -2.33 -10.84 33.17
C ASP A 48 -2.06 -12.01 32.23
N ASN A 49 -2.72 -12.00 31.07
CA ASN A 49 -2.55 -13.00 30.03
C ASN A 49 -1.71 -12.45 28.87
N LEU A 50 -0.71 -13.22 28.45
CA LEU A 50 0.11 -12.96 27.27
C LEU A 50 -0.16 -14.01 26.19
N PRO A 51 -0.07 -13.66 24.90
CA PRO A 51 0.18 -12.32 24.36
C PRO A 51 -0.99 -11.35 24.63
N PHE A 52 -0.68 -10.10 24.99
CA PHE A 52 -1.69 -9.07 25.28
C PHE A 52 -1.80 -8.09 24.12
N VAL A 53 -2.99 -7.96 23.52
CA VAL A 53 -3.23 -7.01 22.43
C VAL A 53 -3.59 -5.64 22.97
N TYR A 54 -2.85 -4.63 22.52
CA TYR A 54 -3.04 -3.25 22.90
C TYR A 54 -4.04 -2.56 21.97
N ASN A 55 -5.29 -2.38 22.40
CA ASN A 55 -6.29 -1.76 21.53
C ASN A 55 -6.00 -0.27 21.28
N THR A 56 -5.36 0.03 20.16
CA THR A 56 -5.07 1.39 19.67
C THR A 56 -6.02 1.83 18.56
N GLY A 57 -7.05 1.03 18.22
CA GLY A 57 -7.91 1.26 17.06
C GLY A 57 -7.08 1.47 15.78
N ASN A 58 -7.29 2.61 15.11
CA ASN A 58 -6.56 3.01 13.91
C ASN A 58 -5.48 4.07 14.17
N ASN A 59 -5.13 4.35 15.43
CA ASN A 59 -4.23 5.46 15.79
C ASN A 59 -2.78 5.23 15.36
N ILE A 60 -2.37 3.99 15.12
CA ILE A 60 -1.06 3.64 14.56
C ILE A 60 -1.31 3.14 13.13
N GLY A 61 -1.41 4.08 12.20
CA GLY A 61 -1.75 3.78 10.82
C GLY A 61 -1.22 4.84 9.85
N TYR A 62 -1.26 4.47 8.57
CA TYR A 62 -1.09 5.35 7.42
C TYR A 62 -2.26 5.11 6.46
N GLN A 63 -2.80 6.19 5.89
CA GLN A 63 -3.88 6.15 4.91
C GLN A 63 -3.64 7.23 3.87
N ASN A 64 -3.74 6.86 2.59
CA ASN A 64 -3.71 7.81 1.48
C ASN A 64 -4.67 7.35 0.38
N ALA A 65 -5.66 8.18 0.06
CA ALA A 65 -6.63 7.90 -0.98
C ALA A 65 -6.07 8.03 -2.41
N ASN A 66 -4.91 8.67 -2.57
CA ASN A 66 -4.39 9.11 -3.85
C ASN A 66 -2.93 8.68 -4.01
N VAL A 67 -2.70 7.37 -4.20
CA VAL A 67 -1.35 6.83 -4.44
C VAL A 67 -1.09 6.60 -5.93
N TRP A 68 -2.07 6.07 -6.65
CA TRP A 68 -2.04 5.98 -8.10
C TRP A 68 -3.26 6.67 -8.70
N ARG A 69 -3.07 7.48 -9.73
CA ARG A 69 -4.15 7.96 -10.58
C ARG A 69 -4.41 6.91 -11.67
N ILE A 70 -5.67 6.53 -11.85
CA ILE A 70 -6.08 5.52 -12.84
C ILE A 70 -7.20 6.05 -13.75
N SER A 71 -7.23 5.61 -15.00
CA SER A 71 -8.19 6.06 -16.02
C SER A 71 -8.40 5.00 -17.10
N LYS A 72 -9.25 5.28 -18.10
CA LYS A 72 -9.37 4.46 -19.32
C LYS A 72 -9.70 2.98 -19.08
N GLY A 73 -10.60 2.68 -18.14
CA GLY A 73 -11.00 1.28 -17.90
C GLY A 73 -10.01 0.47 -17.04
N PHE A 74 -8.97 1.10 -16.49
CA PHE A 74 -7.92 0.40 -15.74
C PHE A 74 -8.48 -0.34 -14.52
N CYS A 75 -8.09 -1.60 -14.38
CA CYS A 75 -8.49 -2.50 -13.31
C CYS A 75 -7.30 -2.78 -12.39
N VAL A 76 -7.46 -2.50 -11.09
CA VAL A 76 -6.38 -2.60 -10.11
C VAL A 76 -6.86 -3.12 -8.76
N GLY A 77 -6.09 -4.04 -8.18
CA GLY A 77 -6.17 -4.45 -6.77
C GLY A 77 -4.89 -4.11 -6.03
N LEU A 78 -4.71 -4.64 -4.82
CA LEU A 78 -3.49 -4.43 -4.03
C LEU A 78 -2.96 -5.76 -3.51
N ASP A 79 -1.64 -5.92 -3.56
CA ASP A 79 -0.93 -6.92 -2.77
C ASP A 79 -0.19 -6.24 -1.62
N GLY A 80 -0.17 -6.88 -0.46
CA GLY A 80 0.61 -6.45 0.71
C GLY A 80 1.61 -7.51 1.11
N LYS A 81 2.76 -7.08 1.64
CA LYS A 81 3.77 -7.98 2.20
C LYS A 81 4.33 -7.37 3.48
N VAL A 82 4.51 -8.20 4.49
CA VAL A 82 5.19 -7.84 5.74
C VAL A 82 6.56 -8.51 5.77
N ASP A 83 7.60 -7.75 6.07
CA ASP A 83 8.99 -8.22 6.11
C ASP A 83 9.48 -8.54 7.53
N LEU A 84 8.71 -8.14 8.55
CA LEU A 84 8.99 -8.47 9.95
C LEU A 84 8.91 -10.00 10.20
N PRO A 85 9.71 -10.55 11.13
CA PRO A 85 9.66 -11.97 11.44
C PRO A 85 8.34 -12.35 12.13
N VAL A 86 7.74 -13.46 11.71
CA VAL A 86 6.57 -14.05 12.40
C VAL A 86 7.05 -14.78 13.66
N VAL A 87 6.49 -14.40 14.81
CA VAL A 87 6.86 -14.94 16.14
C VAL A 87 5.72 -15.71 16.82
N GLY A 88 4.55 -15.76 16.19
CA GLY A 88 3.39 -16.47 16.70
C GLY A 88 2.15 -16.17 15.86
N SER A 89 0.99 -16.61 16.35
CA SER A 89 -0.30 -16.27 15.75
C SER A 89 -1.34 -15.99 16.82
N LEU A 90 -2.33 -15.16 16.48
CA LEU A 90 -3.50 -14.87 17.28
C LEU A 90 -4.73 -14.87 16.35
N ASP A 91 -5.74 -15.68 16.66
CA ASP A 91 -6.98 -15.78 15.88
C ASP A 91 -6.77 -15.99 14.36
N GLY A 92 -5.73 -16.75 13.99
CA GLY A 92 -5.37 -17.03 12.60
C GLY A 92 -4.55 -15.94 11.88
N GLN A 93 -4.31 -14.80 12.54
CA GLN A 93 -3.42 -13.74 12.08
C GLN A 93 -2.00 -13.93 12.64
N SER A 94 -0.97 -13.59 11.87
CA SER A 94 0.42 -13.62 12.36
C SER A 94 0.69 -12.50 13.35
N ILE A 95 1.47 -12.81 14.39
CA ILE A 95 2.11 -11.82 15.26
C ILE A 95 3.52 -11.57 14.73
N TYR A 96 3.82 -10.33 14.37
CA TYR A 96 5.11 -9.92 13.82
C TYR A 96 6.00 -9.32 14.90
N GLY A 97 7.19 -9.86 15.11
CA GLY A 97 8.10 -9.41 16.16
C GLY A 97 8.79 -8.09 15.84
N LEU A 98 8.83 -7.17 16.81
CA LEU A 98 9.67 -5.97 16.78
C LEU A 98 10.86 -6.12 17.74
N THR A 99 10.60 -6.64 18.93
CA THR A 99 11.58 -6.98 19.97
C THR A 99 11.15 -8.30 20.63
N GLU A 100 11.92 -8.77 21.61
CA GLU A 100 11.52 -9.93 22.43
C GLU A 100 10.24 -9.67 23.25
N GLU A 101 9.90 -8.40 23.50
CA GLU A 101 8.79 -8.00 24.38
C GLU A 101 7.58 -7.47 23.62
N VAL A 102 7.77 -6.98 22.39
CA VAL A 102 6.74 -6.31 21.60
C VAL A 102 6.66 -6.91 20.20
N GLY A 103 5.45 -7.25 19.79
CA GLY A 103 5.08 -7.57 18.42
C GLY A 103 3.96 -6.69 17.89
N LEU A 104 3.50 -6.99 16.69
CA LEU A 104 2.42 -6.28 15.98
C LEU A 104 1.44 -7.28 15.36
N LEU A 105 0.16 -6.93 15.43
CA LEU A 105 -0.83 -7.37 14.44
C LEU A 105 -0.91 -6.30 13.36
N ILE A 106 -0.96 -6.71 12.10
CA ILE A 106 -0.84 -5.80 10.94
C ILE A 106 -1.99 -6.05 9.97
N TRP A 107 -2.64 -4.97 9.54
CA TRP A 107 -3.63 -4.97 8.48
C TRP A 107 -3.20 -4.05 7.35
N MET A 108 -3.33 -4.52 6.12
CA MET A 108 -3.07 -3.77 4.89
C MET A 108 -4.29 -3.87 3.99
N GLY A 109 -4.57 -2.87 3.16
CA GLY A 109 -5.68 -2.97 2.23
C GLY A 109 -5.99 -1.68 1.48
N ASP A 110 -7.23 -1.60 0.99
CA ASP A 110 -7.79 -0.41 0.35
C ASP A 110 -7.75 0.80 1.29
N THR A 111 -8.08 1.98 0.76
CA THR A 111 -8.02 3.27 1.43
C THR A 111 -8.65 3.26 2.82
N ASN A 112 -9.84 2.69 3.01
CA ASN A 112 -10.49 2.71 4.32
C ASN A 112 -9.90 1.66 5.26
N TYR A 113 -9.49 2.04 6.47
CA TYR A 113 -8.96 1.11 7.48
C TYR A 113 -9.89 -0.07 7.81
N SER A 114 -11.21 0.12 7.68
CA SER A 114 -12.21 -0.94 7.87
C SER A 114 -12.18 -2.03 6.78
N ARG A 115 -11.48 -1.78 5.67
CA ARG A 115 -11.23 -2.72 4.57
C ARG A 115 -9.82 -3.33 4.63
N GLY A 116 -9.13 -3.19 5.77
CA GLY A 116 -7.84 -3.81 5.98
C GLY A 116 -7.95 -5.34 6.10
N THR A 117 -7.14 -6.05 5.32
CA THR A 117 -6.96 -7.49 5.39
C THR A 117 -5.91 -7.84 6.44
N ALA A 118 -6.20 -8.81 7.29
CA ALA A 118 -5.27 -9.28 8.32
C ALA A 118 -4.07 -9.98 7.65
N MET A 119 -2.86 -9.50 7.93
CA MET A 119 -1.64 -10.05 7.33
C MET A 119 -1.18 -11.32 8.05
N SER A 120 -0.81 -12.34 7.27
CA SER A 120 -0.21 -13.58 7.76
C SER A 120 0.94 -14.02 6.86
N GLY A 121 2.02 -14.52 7.47
CA GLY A 121 3.24 -14.90 6.75
C GLY A 121 4.02 -13.70 6.20
N ASN A 122 4.94 -13.97 5.27
CA ASN A 122 5.88 -12.98 4.72
C ASN A 122 5.86 -12.92 3.18
N SER A 123 4.87 -13.52 2.55
CA SER A 123 4.69 -13.47 1.09
C SER A 123 3.81 -12.29 0.69
N TRP A 124 3.78 -11.99 -0.61
CA TRP A 124 2.80 -11.06 -1.16
C TRP A 124 1.41 -11.69 -1.11
N GLU A 125 0.50 -11.07 -0.37
CA GLU A 125 -0.88 -11.50 -0.20
C GLU A 125 -1.83 -10.53 -0.87
N ASN A 126 -2.94 -11.03 -1.42
CA ASN A 126 -3.99 -10.19 -1.98
C ASN A 126 -4.77 -9.50 -0.84
N VAL A 127 -4.50 -8.21 -0.64
CA VAL A 127 -5.09 -7.42 0.45
C VAL A 127 -6.27 -6.56 0.01
N PHE A 128 -6.50 -6.47 -1.31
CA PHE A 128 -7.68 -5.87 -1.90
C PHE A 128 -7.97 -6.53 -3.25
N SER A 129 -9.17 -7.10 -3.39
CA SER A 129 -9.61 -7.79 -4.61
C SER A 129 -9.49 -6.91 -5.85
N GLY A 130 -9.81 -5.63 -5.71
CA GLY A 130 -9.66 -4.61 -6.73
C GLY A 130 -10.99 -4.11 -7.31
N TRP A 131 -10.86 -3.16 -8.24
CA TRP A 131 -11.97 -2.56 -8.98
C TRP A 131 -11.47 -2.02 -10.32
N CYS A 132 -12.39 -1.62 -11.20
CA CYS A 132 -12.08 -1.02 -12.49
C CYS A 132 -12.67 0.38 -12.57
N VAL A 133 -11.87 1.36 -12.98
CA VAL A 133 -12.37 2.71 -13.28
C VAL A 133 -13.21 2.69 -14.56
N GLY A 134 -14.22 3.55 -14.68
CA GLY A 134 -15.00 3.64 -15.91
C GLY A 134 -14.15 4.07 -17.12
N ALA A 135 -14.47 3.57 -18.31
CA ALA A 135 -13.71 3.79 -19.54
C ALA A 135 -13.46 5.28 -19.88
N ASN A 136 -14.40 6.15 -19.48
CA ASN A 136 -14.37 7.58 -19.77
C ASN A 136 -14.17 8.45 -18.52
N THR A 137 -13.70 7.86 -17.41
CA THR A 137 -13.49 8.56 -16.14
C THR A 137 -12.06 8.39 -15.63
N ALA A 138 -11.59 9.34 -14.84
CA ALA A 138 -10.34 9.24 -14.09
C ALA A 138 -10.64 9.24 -12.59
N SER A 139 -9.89 8.45 -11.83
CA SER A 139 -10.03 8.33 -10.39
C SER A 139 -8.67 7.93 -9.78
N THR A 140 -8.66 7.48 -8.54
CA THR A 140 -7.44 7.14 -7.81
C THR A 140 -7.59 5.83 -7.05
N GLN A 141 -6.48 5.08 -7.00
CA GLN A 141 -6.30 3.98 -6.06
C GLN A 141 -5.50 4.49 -4.87
N GLY A 142 -6.06 4.34 -3.69
CA GLY A 142 -5.40 4.58 -2.41
C GLY A 142 -4.95 3.30 -1.73
N LEU A 143 -4.50 3.42 -0.50
CA LEU A 143 -4.16 2.30 0.37
C LEU A 143 -4.27 2.71 1.84
N SER A 144 -4.34 1.72 2.72
CA SER A 144 -4.13 1.91 4.15
C SER A 144 -3.33 0.78 4.78
N VAL A 145 -2.61 1.13 5.84
CA VAL A 145 -1.90 0.20 6.74
C VAL A 145 -2.22 0.61 8.17
N ARG A 146 -2.63 -0.33 9.00
CA ARG A 146 -2.74 -0.11 10.45
C ARG A 146 -2.09 -1.23 11.22
N VAL A 147 -1.57 -0.91 12.39
CA VAL A 147 -0.98 -1.90 13.29
C VAL A 147 -1.55 -1.78 14.70
N THR A 148 -1.49 -2.88 15.43
CA THR A 148 -1.91 -2.96 16.83
C THR A 148 -0.79 -3.63 17.61
N PRO A 149 -0.21 -2.95 18.63
CA PRO A 149 0.86 -3.52 19.43
C PRO A 149 0.40 -4.76 20.19
N VAL A 150 1.32 -5.72 20.33
CA VAL A 150 1.13 -6.93 21.12
C VAL A 150 2.27 -7.04 22.12
N ILE A 151 1.95 -7.19 23.40
CA ILE A 151 2.95 -7.46 24.43
C ILE A 151 3.17 -8.97 24.48
N LEU A 152 4.39 -9.39 24.17
CA LEU A 152 4.84 -10.78 24.11
C LEU A 152 5.40 -11.25 25.45
N LYS A 153 6.08 -10.34 26.17
CA LYS A 153 6.74 -10.60 27.44
C LYS A 153 6.68 -9.37 28.33
N ARG A 154 6.56 -9.58 29.65
CA ARG A 154 6.56 -8.47 30.62
C ARG A 154 7.96 -7.93 30.86
N ASN A 155 8.06 -6.61 31.02
CA ASN A 155 9.24 -5.90 31.49
C ASN A 155 9.00 -5.32 32.90
N SER A 156 10.03 -5.32 33.75
CA SER A 156 10.00 -4.73 35.10
C SER A 156 9.67 -3.24 35.10
N SER A 157 9.99 -2.52 34.02
CA SER A 157 9.74 -1.09 33.89
C SER A 157 8.29 -0.75 33.52
N ALA A 158 7.46 -1.74 33.18
CA ALA A 158 6.10 -1.57 32.64
C ALA A 158 5.99 -0.57 31.45
N ARG A 159 7.11 -0.29 30.80
CA ARG A 159 7.25 0.65 29.68
C ARG A 159 8.03 -0.05 28.58
N TYR A 160 7.46 -0.02 27.37
CA TYR A 160 8.05 -0.64 26.19
C TYR A 160 8.29 0.45 25.16
N SER A 161 9.51 0.50 24.63
CA SER A 161 9.91 1.49 23.62
C SER A 161 10.35 0.74 22.37
N VAL A 162 9.85 1.18 21.21
CA VAL A 162 10.19 0.62 19.92
C VAL A 162 10.77 1.75 19.07
N GLN A 163 11.90 1.48 18.42
CA GLN A 163 12.52 2.42 17.49
C GLN A 163 11.85 2.36 16.11
N LYS A 164 12.09 3.36 15.26
CA LYS A 164 11.62 3.32 13.87
C LYS A 164 12.11 2.03 13.21
N THR A 165 11.17 1.24 12.69
CA THR A 165 11.42 -0.10 12.13
C THR A 165 10.66 -0.26 10.81
N SER A 166 11.30 -0.84 9.80
CA SER A 166 10.62 -1.16 8.54
C SER A 166 9.59 -2.27 8.75
N ILE A 167 8.40 -2.11 8.16
CA ILE A 167 7.29 -3.08 8.29
C ILE A 167 7.19 -3.98 7.06
N GLY A 168 7.18 -3.38 5.87
CA GLY A 168 6.89 -4.09 4.63
C GLY A 168 6.43 -3.13 3.53
N SER A 169 5.66 -3.63 2.57
CA SER A 169 5.27 -2.88 1.38
C SER A 169 3.86 -3.23 0.88
N ILE A 170 3.24 -2.30 0.18
CA ILE A 170 2.03 -2.53 -0.63
C ILE A 170 2.39 -2.19 -2.08
N ARG A 171 1.93 -3.03 -3.01
CA ARG A 171 2.04 -2.76 -4.45
C ARG A 171 0.68 -2.82 -5.13
N MET A 172 0.51 -2.04 -6.21
CA MET A 172 -0.65 -2.21 -7.07
C MET A 172 -0.57 -3.53 -7.86
N ARG A 173 -1.73 -4.18 -8.02
CA ARG A 173 -1.90 -5.41 -8.82
C ARG A 173 -2.86 -5.14 -9.98
N PRO A 174 -2.38 -4.68 -11.14
CA PRO A 174 -3.19 -4.58 -12.35
C PRO A 174 -3.77 -5.94 -12.75
N TYR A 175 -5.00 -5.96 -13.23
CA TYR A 175 -5.66 -7.18 -13.72
C TYR A 175 -6.57 -6.90 -14.91
N ASN A 176 -7.24 -7.94 -15.44
CA ASN A 176 -8.14 -7.83 -16.59
C ASN A 176 -7.49 -7.13 -17.82
N GLY A 177 -6.25 -7.52 -18.14
CA GLY A 177 -5.48 -6.94 -19.24
C GLY A 177 -4.83 -5.57 -18.95
N SER A 178 -5.12 -4.96 -17.80
CA SER A 178 -4.41 -3.75 -17.36
C SER A 178 -2.95 -4.07 -17.02
N SER A 179 -2.05 -3.12 -17.26
CA SER A 179 -0.62 -3.27 -16.97
C SER A 179 -0.03 -1.99 -16.38
N ALA A 180 0.86 -2.14 -15.41
CA ALA A 180 1.61 -1.02 -14.83
C ALA A 180 2.58 -0.37 -15.83
N GLY A 181 3.01 -1.11 -16.87
CA GLY A 181 4.09 -0.67 -17.75
C GLY A 181 5.37 -0.41 -16.94
N SER A 182 5.89 0.80 -17.02
CA SER A 182 7.08 1.26 -16.27
C SER A 182 6.74 2.10 -15.04
N VAL A 183 5.47 2.17 -14.63
CA VAL A 183 5.04 2.94 -13.45
C VAL A 183 5.46 2.20 -12.18
N GLN A 184 5.90 2.95 -11.16
CA GLN A 184 6.19 2.42 -9.84
C GLN A 184 4.98 1.66 -9.28
N THR A 185 5.17 0.39 -8.94
CA THR A 185 4.13 -0.52 -8.45
C THR A 185 4.07 -0.56 -6.95
#